data_AF-A0A958AMZ8-F1
#
_entry.id   AF-A0A958AMZ8-F1
#
_cell.length_a   1.000
_cell.length_b   1.000
_cell.length_c   1.000
_cell.angle_alpha   90.00
_cell.angle_beta   90.00
_cell.angle_gamma   90.00
#
_symmetry.space_group_name_H-M   'P 1'
#
loop_
_entity.id
_entity.type
_entity.pdbx_description
1 polymer ?
#
loop_
_entity_poly.entity_id
_entity_poly.type
_entity_poly.pdbx_seq_one_letter_code
_entity_poly.pdbx_strand_id
1 'polypeptide(L)'
;MHDELRCGELRVLTFCYTASDEEDPYHERYDGLSGIAVEISGPSGDLIQTTDDMGTAVWPDLEPGDYQVTVACPADRRVNSAYCSMRGSFENGVRVDYPAGAQVQNGVVTTVAIGLAPQPAQFYLSAYIEDENGDRHLIPAEFEFFQRRQRIGCVQVTEREAVTVSRHGLVAIRAKPIQYSGCTYYPEAEEIMVMVAAGELCGEVAVRYGVQMGAIEVASSLVDAQHNPLQPLPGAVIEVRRGVKPGGPPLRQGVTQASPMLFGDLEPGYYTVSLAQPPQYQNQQLDLVTPARGSCVVQVAAGGPTALEFDFQIYRARIQGTVLDSSSGDALVGAPLLLRDPEKLTIIDKTLTNAMGAYEFADLEPGQYMVTLAGEQVRLADGSDWEVADG
;
A
#
# COMPACT_ATOMS: atom_id res chain seq x y z
N MET A 1 69.61 18.98 47.32
CA MET A 1 68.14 19.00 47.36
C MET A 1 67.73 17.90 46.41
N HIS A 2 67.45 16.71 46.94
CA HIS A 2 66.88 15.63 46.14
C HIS A 2 65.47 16.10 45.78
N ASP A 3 65.25 16.50 44.52
CA ASP A 3 63.89 16.47 43.99
C ASP A 3 63.51 14.99 44.01
N GLU A 4 62.66 14.62 44.98
CA GLU A 4 61.91 13.37 44.88
C GLU A 4 61.07 13.51 43.60
N LEU A 5 61.53 12.90 42.51
CA LEU A 5 60.69 12.65 41.33
C LEU A 5 59.47 11.89 41.84
N ARG A 6 58.37 12.63 42.02
CA ARG A 6 57.10 12.07 42.45
C ARG A 6 56.52 11.37 41.25
N CYS A 7 56.66 10.06 41.19
CA CYS A 7 56.17 9.31 40.07
C CYS A 7 54.67 9.60 39.81
N GLY A 8 54.29 9.67 38.55
CA GLY A 8 52.90 9.84 38.11
C GLY A 8 52.20 8.50 37.96
N GLU A 9 50.89 8.52 37.71
CA GLU A 9 50.10 7.32 37.44
C GLU A 9 49.42 7.45 36.08
N LEU A 10 49.49 6.40 35.27
CA LEU A 10 48.75 6.32 34.01
C LEU A 10 47.67 5.25 34.13
N ARG A 11 46.42 5.64 33.83
CA ARG A 11 45.29 4.74 33.69
C ARG A 11 44.86 4.69 32.23
N VAL A 12 44.74 3.49 31.67
CA VAL A 12 44.19 3.29 30.33
C VAL A 12 42.87 2.55 30.44
N LEU A 13 41.78 3.19 30.05
CA LEU A 13 40.46 2.59 29.93
C LEU A 13 40.25 2.11 28.48
N THR A 14 39.99 0.82 28.31
CA THR A 14 39.69 0.20 27.02
C THR A 14 38.25 -0.30 27.00
N PHE A 15 37.47 0.11 26.02
CA PHE A 15 36.05 -0.21 25.93
C PHE A 15 35.57 -0.42 24.50
N CYS A 16 34.43 -1.09 24.33
CA CYS A 16 33.76 -1.24 23.04
C CYS A 16 32.51 -0.35 22.97
N TYR A 17 32.27 0.24 21.80
CA TYR A 17 31.01 0.94 21.55
C TYR A 17 29.87 -0.06 21.36
N THR A 18 28.76 0.13 22.08
CA THR A 18 27.57 -0.73 21.98
C THR A 18 26.78 -0.52 20.68
N ALA A 19 27.01 0.61 19.99
CA ALA A 19 26.53 0.93 18.65
C ALA A 19 27.54 1.84 17.94
N SER A 20 27.62 1.79 16.61
CA SER A 20 28.44 2.71 15.81
C SER A 20 27.76 4.08 15.67
N ASP A 21 27.57 4.81 16.77
CA ASP A 21 27.03 6.16 16.69
C ASP A 21 28.21 7.12 16.55
N GLU A 22 28.62 7.36 15.30
CA GLU A 22 29.77 8.21 14.97
C GLU A 22 29.63 9.67 15.44
N GLU A 23 28.41 10.09 15.78
CA GLU A 23 28.04 11.47 16.09
C GLU A 23 28.15 11.84 17.58
N ASP A 24 28.17 10.89 18.53
CA ASP A 24 28.29 11.19 19.96
C ASP A 24 29.06 10.10 20.75
N PRO A 25 30.37 10.29 20.99
CA PRO A 25 31.22 9.30 21.67
C PRO A 25 31.04 9.26 23.19
N TYR A 26 30.24 10.15 23.80
CA TYR A 26 30.00 10.21 25.25
C TYR A 26 28.65 9.58 25.65
N HIS A 27 28.16 8.61 24.88
CA HIS A 27 27.00 7.84 25.29
C HIS A 27 27.27 7.10 26.61
N GLU A 28 26.33 7.15 27.55
CA GLU A 28 26.42 6.51 28.88
C GLU A 28 26.54 4.96 28.86
N ARG A 29 26.65 4.32 27.69
CA ARG A 29 26.69 2.85 27.52
C ARG A 29 27.88 2.41 26.66
N TYR A 30 29.00 2.18 27.32
CA TYR A 30 30.14 1.43 26.81
C TYR A 30 30.36 0.18 27.68
N ASP A 31 30.89 -0.87 27.07
CA ASP A 31 31.27 -2.08 27.79
C ASP A 31 32.79 -2.13 27.92
N GLY A 32 33.29 -2.17 29.16
CA GLY A 32 34.71 -2.33 29.47
C GLY A 32 35.22 -3.67 28.95
N LEU A 33 36.38 -3.65 28.29
CA LEU A 33 36.95 -4.85 27.68
C LEU A 33 38.01 -5.47 28.59
N SER A 34 37.69 -6.61 29.21
CA SER A 34 38.59 -7.38 30.07
C SER A 34 39.61 -8.21 29.28
N GLY A 35 40.82 -8.35 29.82
CA GLY A 35 41.86 -9.22 29.27
C GLY A 35 42.54 -8.71 28.00
N ILE A 36 42.38 -7.43 27.65
CA ILE A 36 43.04 -6.80 26.51
C ILE A 36 44.45 -6.37 26.93
N ALA A 37 45.46 -6.76 26.15
CA ALA A 37 46.82 -6.31 26.37
C ALA A 37 46.96 -4.83 25.98
N VAL A 38 47.51 -4.04 26.90
CA VAL A 38 47.86 -2.64 26.71
C VAL A 38 49.34 -2.49 26.96
N GLU A 39 50.04 -1.91 26.00
CA GLU A 39 51.46 -1.61 26.04
C GLU A 39 51.65 -0.10 26.10
N ILE A 40 52.56 0.35 26.96
CA ILE A 40 53.00 1.74 27.04
C ILE A 40 54.51 1.79 26.79
N SER A 41 54.94 2.78 26.01
CA SER A 41 56.36 3.04 25.70
C SER A 41 56.68 4.49 26.04
N GLY A 42 57.70 4.72 26.87
CA GLY A 42 58.06 6.06 27.34
C GLY A 42 59.28 6.08 28.25
N PRO A 43 59.46 7.15 29.06
CA PRO A 43 60.60 7.30 29.97
C PRO A 43 60.88 6.11 30.90
N SER A 44 59.82 5.47 31.42
CA SER A 44 59.94 4.25 32.25
C SER A 44 60.17 2.94 31.46
N GLY A 45 60.43 3.02 30.15
CA GLY A 45 60.61 1.88 29.26
C GLY A 45 59.29 1.32 28.72
N ASP A 46 59.38 0.16 28.07
CA ASP A 46 58.22 -0.55 27.51
C ASP A 46 57.59 -1.44 28.58
N LEU A 47 56.32 -1.19 28.89
CA LEU A 47 55.56 -1.90 29.92
C LEU A 47 54.26 -2.43 29.34
N ILE A 48 53.87 -3.65 29.72
CA ILE A 48 52.65 -4.30 29.24
C ILE A 48 51.79 -4.72 30.43
N GLN A 49 50.49 -4.48 30.33
CA GLN A 49 49.48 -4.94 31.30
C GLN A 49 48.23 -5.41 30.58
N THR A 50 47.41 -6.22 31.25
CA THR A 50 46.08 -6.62 30.75
C THR A 50 45.00 -5.85 31.50
N THR A 51 43.96 -5.44 30.78
CA THR A 51 42.80 -4.77 31.37
C THR A 51 42.02 -5.68 32.32
N ASP A 52 41.47 -5.09 33.38
CA ASP A 52 40.55 -5.75 34.32
C ASP A 52 39.12 -5.90 33.78
N ASP A 53 38.20 -6.41 34.61
CA ASP A 53 36.77 -6.59 34.25
C ASP A 53 36.02 -5.29 33.93
N MET A 54 36.59 -4.14 34.30
CA MET A 54 36.07 -2.81 33.94
C MET A 54 36.76 -2.23 32.70
N GLY A 55 37.71 -2.95 32.10
CA GLY A 55 38.49 -2.51 30.96
C GLY A 55 39.68 -1.62 31.30
N THR A 56 40.12 -1.57 32.56
CA THR A 56 41.17 -0.66 33.01
C THR A 56 42.53 -1.35 33.18
N ALA A 57 43.58 -0.70 32.68
CA ALA A 57 44.98 -1.01 32.99
C ALA A 57 45.60 0.20 33.73
N VAL A 58 46.41 -0.05 34.77
CA VAL A 58 47.00 0.97 35.65
C VAL A 58 48.48 0.72 35.84
N TRP A 59 49.29 1.73 35.52
CA TRP A 59 50.71 1.81 35.83
C TRP A 59 50.93 2.88 36.89
N PRO A 60 51.10 2.47 38.17
CA PRO A 60 51.58 3.38 39.18
C PRO A 60 53.07 3.64 38.97
N ASP A 61 53.54 4.71 39.60
CA ASP A 61 54.95 5.02 39.74
C ASP A 61 55.74 5.20 38.42
N LEU A 62 55.14 5.86 37.44
CA LEU A 62 55.78 6.22 36.17
C LEU A 62 56.62 7.50 36.26
N GLU A 63 57.77 7.51 35.59
CA GLU A 63 58.58 8.72 35.41
C GLU A 63 57.80 9.75 34.57
N PRO A 64 57.76 11.03 34.94
CA PRO A 64 57.07 12.05 34.15
C PRO A 64 57.62 12.15 32.72
N GLY A 65 56.72 12.34 31.76
CA GLY A 65 57.05 12.56 30.35
C GLY A 65 56.02 11.97 29.39
N ASP A 66 56.45 11.83 28.14
CA ASP A 66 55.59 11.44 27.02
C ASP A 66 55.54 9.91 26.91
N TYR A 67 54.34 9.34 26.98
CA TYR A 67 54.10 7.92 26.75
C TYR A 67 53.30 7.72 25.47
N GLN A 68 53.67 6.69 24.71
CA GLN A 68 52.86 6.13 23.63
C GLN A 68 52.09 4.93 24.16
N VAL A 69 50.79 4.87 23.88
CA VAL A 69 49.88 3.81 24.34
C VAL A 69 49.38 3.02 23.14
N THR A 70 49.59 1.71 23.17
CA THR A 70 49.10 0.72 22.20
C THR A 70 48.21 -0.30 22.89
N VAL A 71 47.09 -0.64 22.26
CA VAL A 71 46.13 -1.64 22.72
C VAL A 71 46.06 -2.75 21.68
N ALA A 72 46.08 -4.00 22.14
CA ALA A 72 45.92 -5.16 21.29
C ALA A 72 44.46 -5.26 20.79
N CYS A 73 44.29 -5.58 19.51
CA CYS A 73 42.97 -5.94 18.98
C CYS A 73 42.59 -7.33 19.55
N PRO A 74 41.41 -7.48 20.18
CA PRO A 74 40.98 -8.78 20.70
C PRO A 74 40.95 -9.84 19.59
N ALA A 75 41.52 -11.01 19.86
CA ALA A 75 41.64 -12.10 18.88
C ALA A 75 40.35 -12.93 18.70
N ASP A 76 39.21 -12.47 19.22
CA ASP A 76 37.95 -13.18 19.04
C ASP A 76 37.46 -13.02 17.59
N ARG A 77 36.79 -14.06 17.06
CA ARG A 77 36.38 -14.15 15.63
C ARG A 77 35.46 -13.01 15.14
N ARG A 78 35.08 -12.07 16.02
CA ARG A 78 34.21 -10.92 15.73
C ARG A 78 35.00 -9.62 15.51
N VAL A 79 36.32 -9.65 15.71
CA VAL A 79 37.21 -8.51 15.48
C VAL A 79 38.46 -8.98 14.72
N ASN A 80 38.37 -9.07 13.39
CA ASN A 80 39.53 -9.20 12.52
C ASN A 80 40.55 -8.06 12.79
N SER A 81 41.82 -8.43 13.02
CA SER A 81 42.95 -7.53 13.28
C SER A 81 43.22 -6.50 12.16
N ALA A 82 42.64 -6.69 10.96
CA ALA A 82 42.74 -5.73 9.87
C ALA A 82 41.83 -4.49 10.02
N TYR A 83 40.83 -4.52 10.92
CA TYR A 83 39.83 -3.44 11.03
C TYR A 83 39.34 -3.17 12.47
N CYS A 84 40.19 -3.34 13.47
CA CYS A 84 40.03 -2.57 14.70
C CYS A 84 40.23 -1.09 14.32
N SER A 85 39.17 -0.33 14.01
CA SER A 85 39.30 1.13 13.95
C SER A 85 39.45 1.63 15.38
N MET A 86 40.69 1.55 15.87
CA MET A 86 41.08 2.10 17.17
C MET A 86 40.97 3.61 17.03
N ARG A 87 39.96 4.20 17.68
CA ARG A 87 39.85 5.64 17.78
C ARG A 87 40.61 6.06 19.03
N GLY A 88 41.69 6.81 18.84
CA GLY A 88 42.61 7.23 19.90
C GLY A 88 41.98 8.20 20.89
N SER A 89 42.73 8.43 21.97
CA SER A 89 42.40 9.14 23.21
C SER A 89 41.32 10.23 23.13
N PHE A 90 40.49 10.32 24.17
CA PHE A 90 39.74 11.53 24.51
C PHE A 90 40.29 12.12 25.81
N GLU A 91 41.34 12.93 25.71
CA GLU A 91 41.69 13.84 26.80
C GLU A 91 40.78 15.07 26.66
N ASN A 92 39.91 15.33 27.64
CA ASN A 92 38.97 16.46 27.62
C ASN A 92 38.05 16.55 26.37
N GLY A 93 37.77 15.44 25.68
CA GLY A 93 36.88 15.40 24.51
C GLY A 93 37.54 15.62 23.14
N VAL A 94 38.86 15.69 23.06
CA VAL A 94 39.59 15.85 21.78
C VAL A 94 40.07 14.49 21.27
N ARG A 95 39.75 14.14 20.01
CA ARG A 95 40.27 12.94 19.34
C ARG A 95 41.79 13.06 19.12
N VAL A 96 42.54 12.05 19.55
CA VAL A 96 43.99 11.92 19.29
C VAL A 96 44.23 10.81 18.26
N ASP A 97 45.28 10.95 17.45
CA ASP A 97 45.74 9.90 16.53
C ASP A 97 46.17 8.66 17.32
N TYR A 98 46.06 7.48 16.69
CA TYR A 98 46.50 6.21 17.26
C TYR A 98 47.83 5.76 16.62
N PRO A 99 48.85 5.30 17.37
CA PRO A 99 48.88 5.06 18.83
C PRO A 99 48.71 6.34 19.65
N ALA A 100 48.07 6.22 20.82
CA ALA A 100 47.65 7.38 21.60
C ALA A 100 48.81 7.95 22.42
N GLY A 101 49.05 9.25 22.34
CA GLY A 101 50.00 9.95 23.22
C GLY A 101 49.38 10.27 24.59
N ALA A 102 50.17 10.17 25.65
CA ALA A 102 49.81 10.54 27.02
C ALA A 102 50.93 11.35 27.69
N GLN A 103 50.57 12.38 28.45
CA GLN A 103 51.50 13.17 29.25
C GLN A 103 51.38 12.79 30.71
N VAL A 104 52.40 12.13 31.27
CA VAL A 104 52.43 11.78 32.70
C VAL A 104 53.15 12.88 33.46
N GLN A 105 52.50 13.41 34.51
CA GLN A 105 53.03 14.49 35.34
C GLN A 105 53.25 14.01 36.79
N ASN A 106 54.17 14.68 37.49
CA ASN A 106 54.53 14.34 38.86
C ASN A 106 53.31 14.34 39.80
N GLY A 107 53.00 13.20 40.40
CA GLY A 107 51.89 13.05 41.36
C GLY A 107 50.49 13.27 40.78
N VAL A 108 50.33 13.21 39.45
CA VAL A 108 49.04 13.32 38.75
C VAL A 108 48.62 11.95 38.22
N VAL A 109 47.32 11.67 38.31
CA VAL A 109 46.71 10.53 37.62
C VAL A 109 46.29 10.99 36.22
N THR A 110 47.01 10.56 35.21
CA THR A 110 46.66 10.76 33.80
C THR A 110 45.76 9.61 33.36
N THR A 111 44.65 9.91 32.68
CA THR A 111 43.72 8.89 32.15
C THR A 111 43.62 9.00 30.64
N VAL A 112 43.80 7.87 29.96
CA VAL A 112 43.62 7.73 28.52
C VAL A 112 42.47 6.76 28.27
N ALA A 113 41.52 7.16 27.44
CA ALA A 113 40.37 6.35 27.08
C ALA A 113 40.47 5.92 25.61
N ILE A 114 40.46 4.62 25.34
CA ILE A 114 40.59 4.03 24.00
C ILE A 114 39.34 3.22 23.69
N GLY A 115 38.61 3.67 22.67
CA GLY A 115 37.37 3.03 22.22
C GLY A 115 37.60 2.16 20.99
N LEU A 116 37.13 0.91 21.03
CA LEU A 116 37.09 0.00 19.90
C LEU A 116 35.70 0.03 19.26
N ALA A 117 35.63 0.31 17.96
CA ALA A 117 34.39 0.18 17.20
C ALA A 117 34.19 -1.28 16.75
N PRO A 118 33.00 -1.86 16.95
CA PRO A 118 32.73 -3.22 16.53
C PRO A 118 32.71 -3.31 14.99
N GLN A 119 33.11 -4.45 14.44
CA GLN A 119 33.25 -4.61 12.99
C GLN A 119 31.90 -4.50 12.29
N PRO A 120 31.79 -3.73 11.21
CA PRO A 120 30.54 -3.67 10.49
C PRO A 120 30.25 -5.05 9.88
N ALA A 121 29.00 -5.45 9.91
CA ALA A 121 28.57 -6.67 9.26
C ALA A 121 28.32 -6.41 7.77
N GLN A 122 28.39 -7.46 6.96
CA GLN A 122 28.07 -7.40 5.54
C GLN A 122 27.05 -8.46 5.17
N PHE A 123 26.08 -8.12 4.32
CA PHE A 123 25.21 -9.08 3.65
C PHE A 123 25.00 -8.67 2.20
N TYR A 124 24.47 -9.60 1.41
CA TYR A 124 24.04 -9.28 0.05
C TYR A 124 22.56 -8.94 0.04
N LEU A 125 22.19 -7.93 -0.74
CA LEU A 125 20.80 -7.59 -1.03
C LEU A 125 20.55 -7.69 -2.52
N SER A 126 19.37 -8.21 -2.86
CA SER A 126 18.87 -8.21 -4.22
C SER A 126 17.35 -8.10 -4.23
N ALA A 127 16.81 -7.53 -5.30
CA ALA A 127 15.40 -7.56 -5.62
C ALA A 127 15.20 -8.27 -6.95
N TYR A 128 14.16 -9.10 -7.05
CA TYR A 128 13.90 -9.83 -8.29
C TYR A 128 12.40 -10.02 -8.56
N ILE A 129 12.05 -10.12 -9.84
CA ILE A 129 10.77 -10.65 -10.32
C ILE A 129 11.04 -12.05 -10.84
N GLU A 130 10.10 -12.96 -10.62
CA GLU A 130 10.17 -14.30 -11.18
C GLU A 130 9.21 -14.39 -12.38
N ASP A 131 9.70 -14.91 -13.51
CA ASP A 131 8.86 -15.09 -14.70
C ASP A 131 8.05 -16.40 -14.67
N GLU A 132 7.24 -16.63 -15.71
CA GLU A 132 6.38 -17.82 -15.82
C GLU A 132 7.16 -19.15 -15.83
N ASN A 133 8.45 -19.12 -16.19
CA ASN A 133 9.31 -20.31 -16.19
C ASN A 133 10.00 -20.54 -14.84
N GLY A 134 9.86 -19.60 -13.89
CA GLY A 134 10.55 -19.63 -12.60
C GLY A 134 11.92 -18.94 -12.62
N ASP A 135 12.31 -18.26 -13.71
CA ASP A 135 13.59 -17.59 -13.81
C ASP A 135 13.56 -16.23 -13.09
N ARG A 136 14.62 -15.93 -12.34
CA ARG A 136 14.74 -14.69 -11.56
C ARG A 136 15.38 -13.59 -12.39
N HIS A 137 14.67 -12.48 -12.53
CA HIS A 137 15.12 -11.26 -13.18
C HIS A 137 15.39 -10.19 -12.11
N LEU A 138 16.65 -9.79 -11.95
CA LEU A 138 17.03 -8.74 -11.01
C LEU A 138 16.47 -7.39 -11.45
N ILE A 139 16.02 -6.61 -10.47
CA ILE A 139 15.37 -5.31 -10.69
C ILE A 139 15.93 -4.25 -9.73
N PRO A 140 15.90 -2.97 -10.15
CA PRO A 140 16.22 -1.88 -9.23
C PRO A 140 15.19 -1.76 -8.10
N ALA A 141 15.65 -1.67 -6.85
CA ALA A 141 14.79 -1.45 -5.69
C ALA A 141 15.49 -0.65 -4.57
N GLU A 142 14.70 0.14 -3.85
CA GLU A 142 15.13 0.82 -2.63
C GLU A 142 14.81 -0.02 -1.40
N PHE A 143 15.80 -0.17 -0.53
CA PHE A 143 15.64 -0.76 0.79
C PHE A 143 15.95 0.27 1.87
N GLU A 144 15.11 0.29 2.90
CA GLU A 144 15.33 1.10 4.10
C GLU A 144 15.61 0.20 5.30
N PHE A 145 16.60 0.58 6.10
CA PHE A 145 17.00 -0.17 7.28
C PHE A 145 16.47 0.52 8.52
N PHE A 146 15.89 -0.28 9.41
CA PHE A 146 15.37 0.18 10.69
C PHE A 146 15.90 -0.68 11.83
N GLN A 147 16.15 -0.05 12.96
CA GLN A 147 16.36 -0.75 14.21
C GLN A 147 15.32 -0.25 15.22
N ARG A 148 14.49 -1.15 15.73
CA ARG A 148 13.27 -0.81 16.47
C ARG A 148 12.33 0.07 15.63
N ARG A 149 12.34 1.40 15.85
CA ARG A 149 11.53 2.39 15.12
C ARG A 149 12.38 3.48 14.45
N GLN A 150 13.70 3.45 14.62
CA GLN A 150 14.61 4.44 14.06
C GLN A 150 15.09 3.96 12.68
N ARG A 151 15.00 4.83 11.68
CA ARG A 151 15.64 4.60 10.37
C ARG A 151 17.15 4.77 10.53
N ILE A 152 17.91 3.74 10.16
CA ILE A 152 19.37 3.70 10.33
C ILE A 152 20.11 3.78 8.99
N GLY A 153 19.41 3.66 7.85
CA GLY A 153 20.01 3.81 6.53
C GLY A 153 19.05 3.50 5.39
N CYS A 154 19.53 3.66 4.17
CA CYS A 154 18.89 3.18 2.96
C CYS A 154 19.92 2.82 1.90
N VAL A 155 19.57 1.90 1.01
CA VAL A 155 20.38 1.51 -0.15
C VAL A 155 19.49 1.33 -1.36
N GLN A 156 20.01 1.70 -2.52
CA GLN A 156 19.43 1.38 -3.82
C GLN A 156 20.25 0.24 -4.39
N VAL A 157 19.60 -0.86 -4.74
CA VAL A 157 20.28 -1.97 -5.42
C VAL A 157 19.78 -2.09 -6.84
N THR A 158 20.65 -2.40 -7.77
CA THR A 158 20.29 -2.72 -9.17
C THR A 158 20.57 -4.17 -9.55
N GLU A 159 21.48 -4.78 -8.80
CA GLU A 159 21.87 -6.18 -8.91
C GLU A 159 22.04 -6.77 -7.51
N ARG A 160 22.78 -7.87 -7.39
CA ARG A 160 23.19 -8.39 -6.08
C ARG A 160 24.31 -7.52 -5.52
N GLU A 161 23.98 -6.69 -4.54
CA GLU A 161 24.92 -5.71 -3.96
C GLU A 161 25.31 -6.07 -2.52
N ALA A 162 26.57 -5.83 -2.18
CA ALA A 162 27.06 -6.00 -0.80
C ALA A 162 26.72 -4.75 0.02
N VAL A 163 26.02 -4.95 1.14
CA VAL A 163 25.58 -3.89 2.04
C VAL A 163 26.29 -4.03 3.38
N THR A 164 26.81 -2.92 3.87
CA THR A 164 27.55 -2.85 5.13
C THR A 164 26.67 -2.20 6.20
N VAL A 165 26.49 -2.87 7.34
CA VAL A 165 25.71 -2.35 8.47
C VAL A 165 26.56 -2.33 9.73
N SER A 166 26.77 -1.12 10.24
CA SER A 166 27.61 -0.88 11.42
C SER A 166 26.83 -0.97 12.74
N ARG A 167 25.48 -0.86 12.69
CA ARG A 167 24.60 -1.07 13.85
C ARG A 167 24.17 -2.53 13.94
N HIS A 168 24.73 -3.26 14.92
CA HIS A 168 24.45 -4.68 15.15
C HIS A 168 23.13 -4.90 15.89
N GLY A 169 22.63 -6.13 15.83
CA GLY A 169 21.37 -6.53 16.41
C GLY A 169 20.31 -6.75 15.35
N LEU A 170 19.04 -6.63 15.74
CA LEU A 170 17.90 -6.96 14.87
C LEU A 170 17.62 -5.77 13.96
N VAL A 171 17.86 -5.96 12.67
CA VAL A 171 17.66 -4.95 11.62
C VAL A 171 16.46 -5.36 10.79
N ALA A 172 15.47 -4.47 10.74
CA ALA A 172 14.35 -4.57 9.82
C ALA A 172 14.74 -3.95 8.48
N ILE A 173 14.60 -4.72 7.41
CA ILE A 173 14.80 -4.29 6.03
C ILE A 173 13.41 -4.09 5.44
N ARG A 174 13.09 -2.86 5.06
CA ARG A 174 11.81 -2.52 4.43
C ARG A 174 11.99 -2.26 2.96
N ALA A 175 11.18 -2.92 2.16
CA ALA A 175 11.16 -2.77 0.72
C ALA A 175 9.92 -1.97 0.30
N LYS A 176 10.07 -1.05 -0.66
CA LYS A 176 8.94 -0.25 -1.16
C LYS A 176 8.42 -0.82 -2.49
N PRO A 177 7.13 -0.62 -2.83
CA PRO A 177 6.64 -0.92 -4.17
C PRO A 177 7.43 -0.16 -5.24
N ILE A 178 7.59 -0.76 -6.42
CA ILE A 178 8.37 -0.19 -7.52
C ILE A 178 7.53 -0.10 -8.81
N GLN A 179 7.93 0.80 -9.70
CA GLN A 179 7.46 0.81 -11.09
C GLN A 179 8.51 0.14 -11.97
N TYR A 180 8.14 -0.94 -12.65
CA TYR A 180 9.03 -1.67 -13.53
C TYR A 180 8.28 -2.11 -14.79
N SER A 181 8.85 -1.84 -15.97
CA SER A 181 8.24 -2.15 -17.27
C SER A 181 6.77 -1.70 -17.42
N GLY A 182 6.42 -0.55 -16.83
CA GLY A 182 5.07 0.03 -16.88
C GLY A 182 4.05 -0.61 -15.93
N CYS A 183 4.46 -1.54 -15.08
CA CYS A 183 3.63 -2.15 -14.04
C CYS A 183 4.13 -1.78 -12.65
N THR A 184 3.23 -1.77 -11.67
CA THR A 184 3.59 -1.60 -10.26
C THR A 184 3.79 -2.97 -9.62
N TYR A 185 4.98 -3.21 -9.09
CA TYR A 185 5.32 -4.43 -8.36
C TYR A 185 5.43 -4.16 -6.87
N TYR A 186 4.99 -5.11 -6.07
CA TYR A 186 4.98 -5.07 -4.61
C TYR A 186 5.92 -6.13 -4.06
N PRO A 187 6.67 -5.85 -2.99
CA PRO A 187 7.47 -6.87 -2.34
C PRO A 187 6.55 -7.90 -1.68
N GLU A 188 6.86 -9.18 -1.80
CA GLU A 188 6.10 -10.24 -1.11
C GLU A 188 6.25 -10.16 0.42
N ALA A 189 7.36 -9.59 0.89
CA ALA A 189 7.62 -9.26 2.29
C ALA A 189 7.96 -7.77 2.40
N GLU A 190 7.05 -6.98 2.95
CA GLU A 190 7.26 -5.54 3.18
C GLU A 190 8.35 -5.26 4.23
N GLU A 191 8.53 -6.20 5.17
CA GLU A 191 9.53 -6.12 6.23
C GLU A 191 10.20 -7.48 6.44
N ILE A 192 11.54 -7.49 6.39
CA ILE A 192 12.36 -8.67 6.63
C ILE A 192 13.27 -8.40 7.81
N MET A 193 13.26 -9.30 8.79
CA MET A 193 14.08 -9.19 9.99
C MET A 193 15.38 -9.97 9.82
N VAL A 194 16.52 -9.28 9.95
CA VAL A 194 17.85 -9.87 9.87
C VAL A 194 18.58 -9.64 11.18
N MET A 195 19.11 -10.73 11.75
CA MET A 195 20.01 -10.65 12.90
C MET A 195 21.42 -10.39 12.39
N VAL A 196 21.99 -9.26 12.78
CA VAL A 196 23.28 -8.80 12.28
C VAL A 196 24.29 -8.79 13.43
N ALA A 197 25.29 -9.69 13.42
CA ALA A 197 26.37 -9.67 14.41
C ALA A 197 27.63 -8.97 13.89
N ALA A 198 28.44 -8.45 14.81
CA ALA A 198 29.70 -7.78 14.49
C ALA A 198 30.64 -8.69 13.67
N GLY A 199 31.16 -8.16 12.56
CA GLY A 199 32.07 -8.84 11.65
C GLY A 199 31.47 -10.02 10.88
N GLU A 200 30.15 -10.24 11.00
CA GLU A 200 29.49 -11.34 10.32
C GLU A 200 29.31 -11.05 8.83
N LEU A 201 29.62 -12.06 8.01
CA LEU A 201 29.31 -12.09 6.60
C LEU A 201 28.03 -12.90 6.44
N CYS A 202 26.92 -12.19 6.53
CA CYS A 202 25.57 -12.71 6.41
C CYS A 202 25.28 -13.15 4.96
N GLY A 203 24.29 -14.03 4.81
CA GLY A 203 23.84 -14.53 3.51
C GLY A 203 23.20 -13.46 2.62
N GLU A 204 22.54 -13.90 1.55
CA GLU A 204 21.77 -13.01 0.70
C GLU A 204 20.34 -12.85 1.23
N VAL A 205 19.90 -11.59 1.31
CA VAL A 205 18.50 -11.23 1.47
C VAL A 205 17.96 -10.91 0.09
N ALA A 206 17.29 -11.88 -0.53
CA ALA A 206 16.67 -11.71 -1.83
C ALA A 206 15.17 -11.42 -1.63
N VAL A 207 14.71 -10.26 -2.11
CA VAL A 207 13.31 -9.85 -2.00
C VAL A 207 12.61 -10.07 -3.32
N ARG A 208 11.62 -10.98 -3.31
CA ARG A 208 10.76 -11.21 -4.47
C ARG A 208 9.72 -10.11 -4.58
N TYR A 209 9.55 -9.62 -5.80
CA TYR A 209 8.53 -8.65 -6.19
C TYR A 209 7.53 -9.31 -7.12
N GLY A 210 6.25 -9.08 -6.86
CA GLY A 210 5.14 -9.61 -7.64
C GLY A 210 4.12 -8.54 -7.97
N VAL A 211 3.28 -8.81 -8.95
CA VAL A 211 2.08 -7.99 -9.20
C VAL A 211 1.03 -8.41 -8.18
N GLN A 212 0.60 -7.47 -7.35
CA GLN A 212 -0.52 -7.72 -6.46
C GLN A 212 -1.82 -7.59 -7.26
N MET A 213 -2.49 -8.73 -7.47
CA MET A 213 -3.74 -8.78 -8.21
C MET A 213 -4.84 -8.03 -7.45
N GLY A 214 -5.68 -7.33 -8.20
CA GLY A 214 -6.92 -6.74 -7.74
C GLY A 214 -8.12 -7.59 -8.15
N ALA A 215 -9.29 -7.03 -7.88
CA ALA A 215 -10.55 -7.62 -8.30
C ALA A 215 -11.55 -6.54 -8.72
N ILE A 216 -12.63 -6.95 -9.36
CA ILE A 216 -13.84 -6.14 -9.54
C ILE A 216 -14.96 -6.85 -8.82
N GLU A 217 -15.64 -6.16 -7.92
CA GLU A 217 -16.85 -6.67 -7.28
C GLU A 217 -18.06 -5.99 -7.94
N VAL A 218 -18.99 -6.79 -8.44
CA VAL A 218 -20.16 -6.31 -9.17
C VAL A 218 -21.42 -6.70 -8.43
N ALA A 219 -22.17 -5.69 -7.98
CA ALA A 219 -23.53 -5.85 -7.50
C ALA A 219 -24.52 -5.41 -8.58
N SER A 220 -25.71 -6.01 -8.58
CA SER A 220 -26.83 -5.51 -9.35
C SER A 220 -28.08 -5.45 -8.51
N SER A 221 -28.86 -4.39 -8.69
CA SER A 221 -30.01 -4.09 -7.85
C SER A 221 -31.21 -3.62 -8.67
N LEU A 222 -32.41 -3.91 -8.17
CA LEU A 222 -33.62 -3.21 -8.57
C LEU A 222 -33.74 -1.95 -7.70
N VAL A 223 -33.96 -0.80 -8.32
CA VAL A 223 -34.13 0.49 -7.63
C VAL A 223 -35.50 1.09 -7.94
N ASP A 224 -36.00 1.96 -7.06
CA ASP A 224 -37.21 2.75 -7.32
C ASP A 224 -36.92 3.94 -8.27
N ALA A 225 -37.96 4.69 -8.64
CA ALA A 225 -37.85 5.88 -9.50
C ALA A 225 -36.95 7.00 -8.93
N GLN A 226 -36.70 7.00 -7.62
CA GLN A 226 -35.81 7.93 -6.93
C GLN A 226 -34.39 7.35 -6.73
N HIS A 227 -34.09 6.19 -7.34
CA HIS A 227 -32.81 5.49 -7.26
C HIS A 227 -32.50 4.89 -5.89
N ASN A 228 -33.50 4.66 -5.04
CA ASN A 228 -33.30 3.92 -3.79
C ASN A 228 -33.28 2.41 -4.07
N PRO A 229 -32.35 1.65 -3.47
CA PRO A 229 -32.28 0.21 -3.64
C PRO A 229 -33.50 -0.47 -3.02
N LEU A 230 -34.18 -1.29 -3.82
CA LEU A 230 -35.29 -2.12 -3.37
C LEU A 230 -34.80 -3.52 -2.96
N GLN A 231 -34.00 -4.15 -3.82
CA GLN A 231 -33.45 -5.48 -3.58
C GLN A 231 -32.31 -5.81 -4.55
N PRO A 232 -31.42 -6.77 -4.22
CA PRO A 232 -30.49 -7.34 -5.18
C PRO A 232 -31.22 -8.00 -6.35
N LEU A 233 -30.63 -7.93 -7.54
CA LEU A 233 -31.20 -8.42 -8.78
C LEU A 233 -30.28 -9.47 -9.44
N PRO A 234 -30.56 -10.78 -9.27
CA PRO A 234 -29.87 -11.83 -10.00
C PRO A 234 -30.17 -11.82 -11.50
N GLY A 235 -29.26 -12.37 -12.31
CA GLY A 235 -29.50 -12.69 -13.73
C GLY A 235 -28.91 -11.70 -14.73
N ALA A 236 -28.24 -10.63 -14.29
CA ALA A 236 -27.55 -9.72 -15.20
C ALA A 236 -26.25 -10.36 -15.70
N VAL A 237 -26.04 -10.41 -17.02
CA VAL A 237 -24.83 -11.00 -17.61
C VAL A 237 -23.76 -9.92 -17.76
N ILE A 238 -22.70 -10.03 -16.97
CA ILE A 238 -21.60 -9.05 -16.91
C ILE A 238 -20.39 -9.59 -17.67
N GLU A 239 -19.82 -8.75 -18.53
CA GLU A 239 -18.55 -8.98 -19.23
C GLU A 239 -17.49 -8.02 -18.72
N VAL A 240 -16.29 -8.54 -18.44
CA VAL A 240 -15.11 -7.74 -18.09
C VAL A 240 -14.08 -7.88 -19.20
N ARG A 241 -13.60 -6.76 -19.73
CA ARG A 241 -12.57 -6.69 -20.76
C ARG A 241 -11.44 -5.76 -20.33
N ARG A 242 -10.20 -6.09 -20.68
CA ARG A 242 -9.04 -5.25 -20.37
C ARG A 242 -9.01 -4.01 -21.27
N GLY A 243 -8.66 -2.87 -20.71
CA GLY A 243 -8.52 -1.58 -21.38
C GLY A 243 -9.79 -0.73 -21.43
N VAL A 244 -9.63 0.51 -21.90
CA VAL A 244 -10.71 1.53 -21.98
C VAL A 244 -11.53 1.46 -23.29
N LYS A 245 -11.01 0.76 -24.30
CA LYS A 245 -11.66 0.52 -25.60
C LYS A 245 -11.35 -0.92 -26.02
N PRO A 246 -11.98 -1.90 -25.39
CA PRO A 246 -11.57 -3.28 -25.58
C PRO A 246 -11.97 -3.79 -26.97
N GLY A 247 -11.06 -4.53 -27.61
CA GLY A 247 -11.36 -5.39 -28.75
C GLY A 247 -11.38 -6.87 -28.34
N GLY A 248 -11.89 -7.75 -29.19
CA GLY A 248 -11.87 -9.21 -28.94
C GLY A 248 -12.97 -9.72 -27.99
N PRO A 249 -12.89 -10.98 -27.51
CA PRO A 249 -13.83 -11.56 -26.55
C PRO A 249 -13.61 -11.04 -25.10
N PRO A 250 -14.56 -11.24 -24.17
CA PRO A 250 -14.38 -10.87 -22.76
C PRO A 250 -13.27 -11.68 -22.09
N LEU A 251 -12.55 -11.03 -21.16
CA LEU A 251 -11.54 -11.67 -20.31
C LEU A 251 -12.20 -12.55 -19.24
N ARG A 252 -13.32 -12.07 -18.70
CA ARG A 252 -14.19 -12.77 -17.76
C ARG A 252 -15.65 -12.47 -18.08
N GLN A 253 -16.53 -13.40 -17.75
CA GLN A 253 -17.97 -13.22 -17.85
C GLN A 253 -18.62 -13.91 -16.65
N GLY A 254 -19.72 -13.36 -16.16
CA GLY A 254 -20.48 -13.93 -15.06
C GLY A 254 -21.92 -13.46 -15.03
N VAL A 255 -22.74 -14.13 -14.22
CA VAL A 255 -24.15 -13.80 -14.03
C VAL A 255 -24.35 -13.39 -12.58
N THR A 256 -24.94 -12.21 -12.36
CA THR A 256 -25.15 -11.69 -11.01
C THR A 256 -26.09 -12.57 -10.19
N GLN A 257 -25.88 -12.57 -8.88
CA GLN A 257 -26.70 -13.29 -7.90
C GLN A 257 -27.22 -12.30 -6.85
N ALA A 258 -27.81 -12.82 -5.77
CA ALA A 258 -28.26 -11.98 -4.65
C ALA A 258 -27.08 -11.34 -3.90
N SER A 259 -25.91 -11.99 -3.92
CA SER A 259 -24.66 -11.43 -3.39
C SER A 259 -23.81 -10.84 -4.52
N PRO A 260 -23.02 -9.79 -4.24
CA PRO A 260 -22.08 -9.25 -5.21
C PRO A 260 -21.14 -10.33 -5.77
N MET A 261 -20.89 -10.28 -7.06
CA MET A 261 -20.02 -11.21 -7.77
C MET A 261 -18.59 -10.66 -7.84
N LEU A 262 -17.60 -11.50 -7.57
CA LEU A 262 -16.19 -11.12 -7.61
C LEU A 262 -15.49 -11.64 -8.87
N PHE A 263 -14.90 -10.73 -9.64
CA PHE A 263 -13.91 -11.04 -10.68
C PHE A 263 -12.51 -10.81 -10.11
N GLY A 264 -11.91 -11.86 -9.56
CA GLY A 264 -10.55 -11.85 -9.01
C GLY A 264 -9.44 -12.05 -10.06
N ASP A 265 -8.20 -12.07 -9.57
CA ASP A 265 -6.98 -12.32 -10.35
C ASP A 265 -6.84 -11.36 -11.54
N LEU A 266 -7.13 -10.07 -11.30
CA LEU A 266 -7.02 -9.02 -12.30
C LEU A 266 -5.77 -8.18 -12.02
N GLU A 267 -4.88 -8.07 -13.00
CA GLU A 267 -3.75 -7.14 -12.91
C GLU A 267 -4.27 -5.70 -12.70
N PRO A 268 -3.61 -4.87 -11.89
CA PRO A 268 -3.95 -3.46 -11.76
C PRO A 268 -3.96 -2.77 -13.13
N GLY A 269 -4.97 -1.91 -13.35
CA GLY A 269 -5.13 -1.23 -14.63
C GLY A 269 -6.58 -0.90 -14.95
N TYR A 270 -6.82 -0.44 -16.18
CA TYR A 270 -8.15 -0.09 -16.64
C TYR A 270 -8.86 -1.27 -17.27
N TYR A 271 -10.12 -1.46 -16.90
CA TYR A 271 -11.01 -2.46 -17.46
C TYR A 271 -12.31 -1.80 -17.87
N THR A 272 -12.90 -2.30 -18.95
CA THR A 272 -14.26 -1.97 -19.33
C THR A 272 -15.17 -3.10 -18.86
N VAL A 273 -16.17 -2.76 -18.06
CA VAL A 273 -17.21 -3.68 -17.59
C VAL A 273 -18.50 -3.32 -18.31
N SER A 274 -19.19 -4.31 -18.86
CA SER A 274 -20.42 -4.08 -19.63
C SER A 274 -21.45 -5.18 -19.41
N LEU A 275 -22.72 -4.83 -19.65
CA LEU A 275 -23.80 -5.79 -19.77
C LEU A 275 -23.77 -6.44 -21.15
N ALA A 276 -23.71 -7.77 -21.18
CA ALA A 276 -23.95 -8.51 -22.41
C ALA A 276 -25.44 -8.53 -22.76
N GLN A 277 -26.29 -8.70 -21.75
CA GLN A 277 -27.75 -8.74 -21.88
C GLN A 277 -28.40 -8.17 -20.61
N PRO A 278 -29.47 -7.36 -20.73
CA PRO A 278 -30.22 -6.87 -19.58
C PRO A 278 -30.95 -8.04 -18.89
N PRO A 279 -31.00 -8.06 -17.54
CA PRO A 279 -31.79 -9.03 -16.79
C PRO A 279 -33.30 -8.81 -16.97
N GLN A 280 -34.08 -9.82 -16.61
CA GLN A 280 -35.53 -9.74 -16.46
C GLN A 280 -35.91 -9.92 -14.98
N TYR A 281 -37.01 -9.30 -14.57
CA TYR A 281 -37.58 -9.49 -13.24
C TYR A 281 -39.06 -9.83 -13.36
N GLN A 282 -39.49 -10.98 -12.83
CA GLN A 282 -40.88 -11.45 -12.94
C GLN A 282 -41.44 -11.41 -14.38
N ASN A 283 -40.62 -11.81 -15.36
CA ASN A 283 -40.91 -11.74 -16.81
C ASN A 283 -41.09 -10.32 -17.38
N GLN A 284 -40.79 -9.27 -16.61
CA GLN A 284 -40.76 -7.90 -17.09
C GLN A 284 -39.35 -7.51 -17.54
N GLN A 285 -39.28 -6.72 -18.61
CA GLN A 285 -38.04 -6.10 -19.07
C GLN A 285 -37.68 -4.93 -18.14
N LEU A 286 -36.37 -4.74 -17.95
CA LEU A 286 -35.83 -3.71 -17.09
C LEU A 286 -35.04 -2.68 -17.90
N ASP A 287 -35.12 -1.43 -17.44
CA ASP A 287 -34.26 -0.36 -17.89
C ASP A 287 -33.01 -0.28 -17.01
N LEU A 288 -31.86 -0.12 -17.65
CA LEU A 288 -30.62 0.14 -16.96
C LEU A 288 -30.52 1.62 -16.60
N VAL A 289 -30.32 1.90 -15.33
CA VAL A 289 -30.13 3.26 -14.79
C VAL A 289 -28.64 3.56 -14.61
N THR A 290 -27.92 2.65 -13.97
CA THR A 290 -26.50 2.80 -13.66
C THR A 290 -25.74 1.56 -14.11
N PRO A 291 -24.63 1.68 -14.87
CA PRO A 291 -24.22 2.86 -15.62
C PRO A 291 -25.12 3.09 -16.84
N ALA A 292 -25.53 4.33 -17.12
CA ALA A 292 -26.52 4.68 -18.15
C ALA A 292 -26.26 4.18 -19.60
N ARG A 293 -25.07 3.66 -19.91
CA ARG A 293 -24.70 3.15 -21.24
C ARG A 293 -24.52 1.63 -21.30
N GLY A 294 -24.83 0.90 -20.24
CA GLY A 294 -24.57 -0.55 -20.20
C GLY A 294 -23.09 -0.89 -20.12
N SER A 295 -22.22 0.11 -19.97
CA SER A 295 -20.79 -0.05 -19.93
C SER A 295 -20.14 1.10 -19.17
N CYS A 296 -19.08 0.78 -18.42
CA CYS A 296 -18.24 1.75 -17.73
C CYS A 296 -16.78 1.30 -17.73
N VAL A 297 -15.88 2.26 -17.56
CA VAL A 297 -14.46 1.99 -17.34
C VAL A 297 -14.19 2.06 -15.83
N VAL A 298 -13.53 1.04 -15.30
CA VAL A 298 -13.09 0.96 -13.91
C VAL A 298 -11.58 0.82 -13.85
N GLN A 299 -10.95 1.48 -12.88
CA GLN A 299 -9.55 1.26 -12.54
C GLN A 299 -9.48 0.22 -11.42
N VAL A 300 -8.87 -0.92 -11.70
CA VAL A 300 -8.58 -1.96 -10.71
C VAL A 300 -7.28 -1.59 -10.01
N ALA A 301 -7.33 -1.50 -8.69
CA ALA A 301 -6.17 -1.28 -7.83
C ALA A 301 -5.61 -2.61 -7.32
N ALA A 302 -4.37 -2.60 -6.84
CA ALA A 302 -3.75 -3.75 -6.21
C ALA A 302 -4.45 -4.13 -4.89
N GLY A 303 -4.63 -5.43 -4.65
CA GLY A 303 -4.90 -5.97 -3.31
C GLY A 303 -6.35 -6.00 -2.85
N GLY A 304 -7.29 -5.39 -3.59
CA GLY A 304 -8.69 -5.38 -3.21
C GLY A 304 -9.65 -5.23 -4.39
N PRO A 305 -10.94 -5.50 -4.17
CA PRO A 305 -11.96 -5.28 -5.18
C PRO A 305 -12.25 -3.79 -5.38
N THR A 306 -12.37 -3.38 -6.64
CA THR A 306 -13.09 -2.15 -6.97
C THR A 306 -14.57 -2.49 -7.12
N ALA A 307 -15.42 -1.92 -6.27
CA ALA A 307 -16.87 -2.13 -6.32
C ALA A 307 -17.50 -1.38 -7.49
N LEU A 308 -18.49 -2.01 -8.11
CA LEU A 308 -19.27 -1.50 -9.22
C LEU A 308 -20.72 -1.95 -9.10
N GLU A 309 -21.65 -1.05 -9.39
CA GLU A 309 -23.08 -1.31 -9.29
C GLU A 309 -23.76 -1.22 -10.65
N PHE A 310 -24.69 -2.14 -10.88
CA PHE A 310 -25.62 -2.13 -12.01
C PHE A 310 -27.05 -2.03 -11.50
N ASP A 311 -27.63 -0.84 -11.63
CA ASP A 311 -28.97 -0.56 -11.11
C ASP A 311 -29.99 -0.56 -12.23
N PHE A 312 -31.11 -1.23 -11.95
CA PHE A 312 -32.18 -1.43 -12.91
C PHE A 312 -33.50 -0.92 -12.34
N GLN A 313 -34.35 -0.40 -13.21
CA GLN A 313 -35.74 -0.06 -12.91
C GLN A 313 -36.66 -0.88 -13.80
N ILE A 314 -37.89 -1.09 -13.33
CA ILE A 314 -38.93 -1.69 -14.18
C ILE A 314 -39.19 -0.75 -15.35
N TYR A 315 -39.18 -1.29 -16.58
CA TYR A 315 -39.54 -0.50 -17.75
C TYR A 315 -40.97 0.03 -17.61
N ARG A 316 -41.14 1.35 -17.71
CA ARG A 316 -42.46 1.99 -17.64
C ARG A 316 -42.82 2.63 -18.98
N ALA A 317 -43.96 2.25 -19.52
CA ALA A 317 -44.51 2.78 -20.75
C ALA A 317 -45.42 3.99 -20.48
N ARG A 318 -45.67 4.74 -21.55
CA ARG A 318 -46.75 5.73 -21.61
C ARG A 318 -47.57 5.54 -22.87
N ILE A 319 -48.88 5.75 -22.78
CA ILE A 319 -49.79 5.80 -23.91
C ILE A 319 -50.27 7.23 -24.05
N GLN A 320 -50.06 7.82 -25.23
CA GLN A 320 -50.46 9.18 -25.55
C GLN A 320 -51.26 9.19 -26.85
N GLY A 321 -52.25 10.07 -26.93
CA GLY A 321 -53.07 10.23 -28.13
C GLY A 321 -53.88 11.52 -28.08
N THR A 322 -54.69 11.72 -29.12
CA THR A 322 -55.62 12.85 -29.22
C THR A 322 -57.03 12.35 -29.51
N VAL A 323 -58.04 13.04 -28.99
CA VAL A 323 -59.44 12.86 -29.33
C VAL A 323 -59.87 14.07 -30.14
N LEU A 324 -60.37 13.82 -31.35
CA LEU A 324 -60.80 14.83 -32.30
C LEU A 324 -62.26 14.58 -32.69
N ASP A 325 -62.97 15.64 -33.04
CA ASP A 325 -64.23 15.57 -33.77
C ASP A 325 -63.97 14.96 -35.15
N SER A 326 -64.68 13.88 -35.50
CA SER A 326 -64.53 13.21 -36.80
C SER A 326 -65.00 14.05 -37.99
N SER A 327 -65.87 15.04 -37.77
CA SER A 327 -66.48 15.87 -38.80
C SER A 327 -65.66 17.12 -39.11
N SER A 328 -65.17 17.81 -38.07
CA SER A 328 -64.40 19.04 -38.22
C SER A 328 -62.88 18.84 -38.09
N GLY A 329 -62.44 17.77 -37.43
CA GLY A 329 -61.05 17.56 -37.04
C GLY A 329 -60.62 18.36 -35.81
N ASP A 330 -61.54 19.09 -35.17
CA ASP A 330 -61.23 19.92 -34.01
C ASP A 330 -60.93 19.07 -32.77
N ALA A 331 -60.06 19.58 -31.90
CA ALA A 331 -59.70 18.91 -30.66
C ALA A 331 -60.84 18.92 -29.64
N LEU A 332 -61.14 17.76 -29.06
CA LEU A 332 -62.17 17.63 -28.03
C LEU A 332 -61.54 17.71 -26.64
N VAL A 333 -61.83 18.78 -25.90
CA VAL A 333 -61.37 19.00 -24.52
C VAL A 333 -62.28 18.33 -23.49
N GLY A 334 -61.70 17.74 -22.46
CA GLY A 334 -62.45 17.14 -21.35
C GLY A 334 -63.12 15.81 -21.68
N ALA A 335 -62.78 15.17 -22.79
CA ALA A 335 -63.27 13.83 -23.14
C ALA A 335 -62.73 12.80 -22.13
N PRO A 336 -63.58 12.05 -21.42
CA PRO A 336 -63.13 11.06 -20.44
C PRO A 336 -62.73 9.74 -21.11
N LEU A 337 -61.47 9.35 -20.89
CA LEU A 337 -60.91 8.09 -21.34
C LEU A 337 -60.69 7.12 -20.18
N LEU A 338 -60.83 5.84 -20.49
CA LEU A 338 -60.55 4.71 -19.61
C LEU A 338 -59.50 3.82 -20.27
N LEU A 339 -58.47 3.49 -19.49
CA LEU A 339 -57.49 2.46 -19.81
C LEU A 339 -57.96 1.14 -19.19
N ARG A 340 -58.03 0.07 -19.98
CA ARG A 340 -58.56 -1.23 -19.54
C ARG A 340 -57.61 -2.39 -19.87
N ASP A 341 -57.67 -3.42 -19.03
CA ASP A 341 -57.15 -4.74 -19.36
C ASP A 341 -58.00 -5.31 -20.53
N PRO A 342 -57.40 -5.67 -21.67
CA PRO A 342 -58.15 -6.07 -22.86
C PRO A 342 -58.91 -7.40 -22.68
N GLU A 343 -58.48 -8.27 -21.76
CA GLU A 343 -59.13 -9.56 -21.52
C GLU A 343 -60.20 -9.47 -20.42
N LYS A 344 -59.88 -8.79 -19.31
CA LYS A 344 -60.75 -8.70 -18.13
C LYS A 344 -61.70 -7.51 -18.18
N LEU A 345 -61.46 -6.55 -19.07
CA LEU A 345 -62.19 -5.28 -19.22
C LEU A 345 -62.22 -4.42 -17.93
N THR A 346 -61.37 -4.73 -16.95
CA THR A 346 -61.23 -3.96 -15.72
C THR A 346 -60.55 -2.63 -16.01
N ILE A 347 -61.04 -1.55 -15.40
CA ILE A 347 -60.44 -0.22 -15.50
C ILE A 347 -59.13 -0.21 -14.70
N ILE A 348 -58.05 0.12 -15.40
CA ILE A 348 -56.70 0.27 -14.84
C ILE A 348 -56.48 1.73 -14.44
N ASP A 349 -56.84 2.67 -15.31
CA ASP A 349 -56.71 4.11 -15.07
C ASP A 349 -57.74 4.92 -15.87
N LYS A 350 -57.89 6.20 -15.55
CA LYS A 350 -58.79 7.15 -16.22
C LYS A 350 -58.13 8.52 -16.38
N THR A 351 -58.41 9.19 -17.49
CA THR A 351 -57.90 10.54 -17.75
C THR A 351 -58.91 11.37 -18.53
N LEU A 352 -58.67 12.68 -18.64
CA LEU A 352 -59.43 13.59 -19.48
C LEU A 352 -58.51 14.19 -20.54
N THR A 353 -59.02 14.47 -21.73
CA THR A 353 -58.26 15.24 -22.72
C THR A 353 -58.08 16.69 -22.28
N ASN A 354 -56.94 17.28 -22.64
CA ASN A 354 -56.63 18.68 -22.41
C ASN A 354 -57.21 19.59 -23.52
N ALA A 355 -56.89 20.89 -23.49
CA ALA A 355 -57.38 21.89 -24.46
C ALA A 355 -56.96 21.63 -25.92
N MET A 356 -55.94 20.80 -26.15
CA MET A 356 -55.52 20.35 -27.47
C MET A 356 -56.08 18.96 -27.83
N GLY A 357 -57.03 18.45 -27.03
CA GLY A 357 -57.60 17.12 -27.23
C GLY A 357 -56.65 15.99 -26.87
N ALA A 358 -55.46 16.29 -26.33
CA ALA A 358 -54.45 15.29 -26.02
C ALA A 358 -54.70 14.64 -24.66
N TYR A 359 -54.42 13.34 -24.56
CA TYR A 359 -54.45 12.57 -23.31
C TYR A 359 -53.15 11.78 -23.11
N GLU A 360 -52.91 11.41 -21.86
CA GLU A 360 -51.78 10.56 -21.47
C GLU A 360 -52.19 9.60 -20.35
N PHE A 361 -51.74 8.36 -20.48
CA PHE A 361 -51.59 7.38 -19.40
C PHE A 361 -50.10 7.12 -19.23
N ALA A 362 -49.56 7.38 -18.04
CA ALA A 362 -48.13 7.24 -17.74
C ALA A 362 -47.90 6.12 -16.70
N ASP A 363 -46.64 5.79 -16.46
CA ASP A 363 -46.21 4.79 -15.46
C ASP A 363 -46.88 3.41 -15.65
N LEU A 364 -47.07 3.03 -16.92
CA LEU A 364 -47.71 1.75 -17.26
C LEU A 364 -46.66 0.64 -17.28
N GLU A 365 -47.01 -0.54 -16.79
CA GLU A 365 -46.18 -1.72 -17.01
C GLU A 365 -46.16 -2.09 -18.50
N PRO A 366 -45.15 -2.81 -19.00
CA PRO A 366 -45.20 -3.33 -20.37
C PRO A 366 -46.36 -4.32 -20.49
N GLY A 367 -47.27 -4.10 -21.44
CA GLY A 367 -48.45 -4.94 -21.60
C GLY A 367 -49.35 -4.52 -22.74
N GLN A 368 -50.42 -5.30 -22.95
CA GLN A 368 -51.50 -4.92 -23.85
C GLN A 368 -52.56 -4.15 -23.07
N TYR A 369 -53.01 -3.05 -23.66
CA TYR A 369 -53.99 -2.16 -23.06
C TYR A 369 -55.04 -1.78 -24.09
N MET A 370 -56.27 -1.56 -23.62
CA MET A 370 -57.36 -1.04 -24.42
C MET A 370 -57.73 0.37 -23.92
N VAL A 371 -57.61 1.37 -24.79
CA VAL A 371 -58.08 2.74 -24.50
C VAL A 371 -59.47 2.92 -25.09
N THR A 372 -60.40 3.41 -24.27
CA THR A 372 -61.81 3.60 -24.66
C THR A 372 -62.36 4.89 -24.05
N LEU A 373 -63.43 5.44 -24.62
CA LEU A 373 -64.20 6.48 -23.94
C LEU A 373 -64.94 5.90 -22.72
N ALA A 374 -65.29 6.76 -21.76
CA ALA A 374 -65.96 6.33 -20.53
C ALA A 374 -67.38 5.78 -20.74
N GLY A 375 -67.98 6.05 -21.90
CA GLY A 375 -69.27 5.53 -22.34
C GLY A 375 -69.42 5.62 -23.86
N GLU A 376 -70.47 4.99 -24.40
CA GLU A 376 -70.84 5.08 -25.82
C GLU A 376 -71.28 6.50 -26.20
N GLN A 377 -71.96 7.18 -25.27
CA GLN A 377 -72.24 8.61 -25.31
C GLN A 377 -71.50 9.32 -24.18
N VAL A 378 -70.95 10.50 -24.48
CA VAL A 378 -70.15 11.26 -23.55
C VAL A 378 -70.56 12.72 -23.58
N ARG A 379 -70.93 13.25 -22.41
CA ARG A 379 -71.23 14.66 -22.24
C ARG A 379 -70.01 15.42 -21.75
N LEU A 380 -69.57 16.41 -22.52
CA LEU A 380 -68.44 17.26 -22.14
C LEU A 380 -68.89 18.40 -21.22
N ALA A 381 -67.92 19.05 -20.57
CA ALA A 381 -68.16 20.12 -19.60
C ALA A 381 -68.83 21.37 -20.20
N ASP A 382 -68.69 21.59 -21.51
CA ASP A 382 -69.37 22.66 -22.25
C ASP A 382 -70.85 22.34 -22.54
N GLY A 383 -71.31 21.14 -22.14
CA GLY A 383 -72.69 20.69 -22.28
C GLY A 383 -73.00 19.98 -23.59
N SER A 384 -72.01 19.78 -24.47
CA SER A 384 -72.15 19.01 -25.72
C SER A 384 -72.17 17.50 -25.46
N ASP A 385 -72.97 16.78 -26.26
CA ASP A 385 -73.09 15.32 -26.21
C ASP A 385 -72.42 14.72 -27.47
N TRP A 386 -71.56 13.73 -27.27
CA TRP A 386 -70.75 13.10 -28.32
C TRP A 386 -70.88 11.59 -28.29
N GLU A 387 -70.75 10.95 -29.43
CA GLU A 387 -70.71 9.49 -29.57
C GLU A 387 -69.39 9.05 -30.20
N VAL A 388 -68.94 7.85 -29.90
CA VAL A 388 -67.84 7.23 -30.64
C VAL A 388 -68.28 7.09 -32.10
N ALA A 389 -67.55 7.69 -33.04
CA ALA A 389 -67.86 7.50 -34.46
C ALA A 389 -67.75 6.01 -34.81
N ASP A 390 -68.79 5.46 -35.45
CA ASP A 390 -68.74 4.12 -36.03
C ASP A 390 -67.65 4.11 -37.11
N GLY A 391 -66.58 3.34 -36.86
CA GLY A 391 -65.43 3.20 -37.75
C GLY A 391 -65.70 2.35 -38.98
#